data_AF-A0A8C3EZW2-F1
#
_entry.id   AF-A0A8C3EZW2-F1
#
_cell.length_a   1.000
_cell.length_b   1.000
_cell.length_c   1.000
_cell.angle_alpha   90.00
_cell.angle_beta   90.00
_cell.angle_gamma   90.00
#
_symmetry.space_group_name_H-M   'P 1'
#
loop_
_entity.id
_entity.type
_entity.pdbx_description
1 polymer ?
#
loop_
_entity_poly.entity_id
_entity_poly.type
_entity_poly.pdbx_seq_one_letter_code
_entity_poly.pdbx_strand_id
1 'polypeptide(L)'
;MWLVICSSVKGVYFPPVLHCGNVSIFSKELCRSIYPHYYTENMLCAGVLEGGIDSCQGDSGGPLLCNGKLQGIVSWGTQTCALPNKPGVYVSVCKYIDWIRETMNNN
;
A
#
# COMPACT_ATOMS: atom_id res chain seq x y z
N MET A 1 -8.47 12.20 0.48
CA MET A 1 -7.22 11.91 1.22
C MET A 1 -7.21 10.43 1.62
N TRP A 2 -7.07 9.56 0.60
CA TRP A 2 -6.45 8.21 0.65
C TRP A 2 -7.26 6.97 1.12
N LEU A 3 -8.07 6.37 0.21
CA LEU A 3 -8.15 4.95 -0.23
C LEU A 3 -9.36 4.81 -1.20
N VAL A 4 -9.33 3.83 -2.14
CA VAL A 4 -10.28 3.65 -3.26
C VAL A 4 -11.02 2.29 -3.24
N ILE A 5 -12.29 2.28 -3.68
CA ILE A 5 -13.02 1.10 -4.16
C ILE A 5 -13.14 1.20 -5.68
N CYS A 6 -12.79 0.14 -6.43
CA CYS A 6 -12.97 0.08 -7.88
C CYS A 6 -14.44 -0.25 -8.21
N SER A 7 -15.22 0.75 -8.63
CA SER A 7 -16.50 0.52 -9.29
C SER A 7 -16.30 0.55 -10.80
N SER A 8 -16.79 -0.50 -11.48
CA SER A 8 -16.70 -0.69 -12.94
C SER A 8 -17.43 0.43 -13.69
N VAL A 9 -16.72 1.52 -14.00
CA VAL A 9 -17.14 2.57 -14.92
C VAL A 9 -15.97 2.83 -15.85
N LYS A 10 -16.21 2.90 -17.16
CA LYS A 10 -15.17 3.26 -18.13
C LYS A 10 -14.72 4.72 -17.89
N GLY A 11 -13.71 4.90 -17.04
CA GLY A 11 -13.14 6.19 -16.65
C GLY A 11 -12.45 6.11 -15.28
N VAL A 12 -11.49 7.01 -15.03
CA VAL A 12 -10.87 7.15 -13.69
C VAL A 12 -11.82 7.97 -12.82
N TYR A 13 -12.35 7.39 -11.75
CA TYR A 13 -13.25 8.05 -10.81
C TYR A 13 -12.53 8.30 -9.48
N PHE A 14 -12.44 9.57 -9.06
CA PHE A 14 -11.93 9.95 -7.75
C PHE A 14 -13.09 10.31 -6.84
N PRO A 15 -13.34 9.54 -5.76
CA PRO A 15 -14.46 9.80 -4.88
C PRO A 15 -14.24 11.08 -4.04
N PRO A 16 -15.29 11.88 -3.78
CA PRO A 16 -15.19 13.05 -2.91
C PRO A 16 -15.15 12.67 -1.43
N VAL A 17 -15.46 11.42 -1.09
CA VAL A 17 -15.46 10.86 0.27
C VAL A 17 -14.28 9.92 0.47
N LEU A 18 -13.82 9.80 1.70
CA LEU A 18 -12.75 8.89 2.06
C LEU A 18 -13.25 7.44 2.06
N HIS A 19 -12.52 6.52 1.42
CA HIS A 19 -12.78 5.09 1.57
C HIS A 19 -11.72 4.42 2.45
N CYS A 20 -12.09 3.24 2.93
CA CYS A 20 -11.22 2.35 3.68
C CYS A 20 -11.42 0.91 3.15
N GLY A 21 -10.37 0.11 3.22
CA GLY A 21 -10.37 -1.28 2.80
C GLY A 21 -9.51 -2.11 3.75
N ASN A 22 -9.98 -3.30 4.08
CA ASN A 22 -9.22 -4.24 4.90
C ASN A 22 -8.34 -5.09 4.00
N VAL A 23 -7.06 -5.17 4.33
CA VAL A 23 -6.04 -5.93 3.60
C VAL A 23 -5.17 -6.72 4.58
N SER A 24 -4.51 -7.76 4.09
CA SER A 24 -3.54 -8.53 4.87
C SER A 24 -2.12 -8.23 4.39
N ILE A 25 -1.17 -8.11 5.32
CA ILE A 25 0.25 -8.05 5.00
C ILE A 25 0.72 -9.46 4.66
N PHE A 26 1.45 -9.60 3.56
CA PHE A 26 2.02 -10.88 3.14
C PHE A 26 3.48 -11.04 3.55
N SER A 27 3.96 -12.28 3.53
CA SER A 27 5.35 -12.59 3.83
C SER A 27 6.28 -11.99 2.79
N LYS A 28 7.51 -11.66 3.19
CA LYS A 28 8.51 -11.08 2.30
C LYS A 28 8.84 -12.02 1.14
N GLU A 29 8.83 -13.33 1.39
CA GLU A 29 9.09 -14.36 0.41
C GLU A 29 8.02 -14.36 -0.67
N LEU A 30 6.75 -14.19 -0.28
CA LEU A 30 5.64 -14.08 -1.23
C LEU A 30 5.73 -12.76 -2.01
N CYS A 31 6.00 -11.63 -1.35
CA CYS A 31 6.17 -10.37 -2.06
C CYS A 31 7.33 -10.41 -3.06
N ARG A 32 8.45 -11.04 -2.68
CA ARG A 32 9.62 -11.23 -3.54
C ARG A 32 9.32 -12.19 -4.69
N SER A 33 8.52 -13.24 -4.50
CA SER A 33 8.14 -14.13 -5.60
C SER A 33 7.22 -13.44 -6.61
N ILE A 34 6.35 -12.54 -6.15
CA ILE A 34 5.46 -11.75 -7.02
C ILE A 34 6.23 -10.63 -7.74
N TYR A 35 7.21 -10.00 -7.08
CA TYR A 35 7.98 -8.85 -7.58
C TYR A 35 9.51 -9.05 -7.48
N PRO A 36 10.10 -10.06 -8.15
CA PRO A 36 11.47 -10.53 -7.88
C PRO A 36 12.59 -9.50 -8.11
N HIS A 37 12.42 -8.58 -9.05
CA HIS A 37 13.43 -7.57 -9.38
C HIS A 37 13.17 -6.19 -8.76
N TYR A 38 11.97 -5.98 -8.23
CA TYR A 38 11.55 -4.67 -7.71
C TYR A 38 11.42 -4.65 -6.18
N TYR A 39 11.22 -5.82 -5.57
CA TYR A 39 11.03 -5.92 -4.14
C TYR A 39 12.34 -5.73 -3.37
N THR A 40 12.31 -4.90 -2.33
CA THR A 40 13.46 -4.63 -1.46
C THR A 40 13.08 -4.84 0.01
N GLU A 41 14.08 -4.90 0.90
CA GLU A 41 13.86 -5.04 2.35
C GLU A 41 13.19 -3.82 3.02
N ASN A 42 13.09 -2.70 2.28
CA ASN A 42 12.43 -1.48 2.71
C ASN A 42 10.94 -1.45 2.36
N MET A 43 10.42 -2.53 1.79
CA MET A 43 9.04 -2.64 1.30
C MET A 43 8.25 -3.67 2.11
N LEU A 44 6.93 -3.54 2.05
CA LEU A 44 5.91 -4.50 2.47
C LEU A 44 4.93 -4.66 1.31
N CYS A 45 4.32 -5.83 1.15
CA CYS A 45 3.15 -5.95 0.27
C CYS A 45 1.92 -6.34 1.08
N ALA A 46 0.78 -5.74 0.71
CA ALA A 46 -0.48 -5.99 1.36
C ALA A 46 -1.64 -5.93 0.36
N GLY A 47 -2.64 -6.77 0.55
CA GLY A 47 -3.82 -6.81 -0.32
C GLY A 47 -4.76 -7.94 0.04
N VAL A 48 -5.61 -8.29 -0.92
CA VAL A 48 -6.49 -9.46 -0.92
C VAL A 48 -6.08 -10.31 -2.13
N LEU A 49 -5.79 -11.60 -1.94
CA LEU A 49 -5.24 -12.46 -3.02
C LEU A 49 -6.24 -12.63 -4.17
N GLU A 50 -7.52 -12.67 -3.84
CA GLU A 50 -8.64 -12.72 -4.77
C GLU A 50 -8.80 -11.42 -5.58
N GLY A 51 -8.11 -10.33 -5.19
CA GLY A 51 -8.25 -9.01 -5.77
C GLY A 51 -9.45 -8.23 -5.19
N GLY A 52 -9.90 -7.22 -5.92
CA GLY A 52 -11.06 -6.39 -5.57
C GLY A 52 -10.80 -5.26 -4.56
N ILE A 53 -9.87 -5.44 -3.62
CA ILE A 53 -9.46 -4.41 -2.65
C ILE A 53 -7.96 -4.12 -2.81
N ASP A 54 -7.64 -2.87 -3.11
CA ASP A 54 -6.26 -2.39 -3.26
C ASP A 54 -6.23 -0.85 -3.15
N SER A 55 -5.06 -0.31 -2.82
CA SER A 55 -4.77 1.11 -3.04
C SER A 55 -4.59 1.38 -4.53
N CYS A 56 -4.94 2.59 -5.00
CA CYS A 56 -4.84 2.92 -6.41
C CYS A 56 -4.18 4.27 -6.71
N GLN A 57 -4.36 4.78 -7.92
CA GLN A 57 -3.84 6.07 -8.33
C GLN A 57 -4.41 7.17 -7.45
N GLY A 58 -3.54 8.05 -6.96
CA GLY A 58 -3.94 9.05 -5.96
C GLY A 58 -4.15 8.47 -4.56
N ASP A 59 -3.68 7.23 -4.29
CA ASP A 59 -3.55 6.67 -2.93
C ASP A 59 -2.10 6.67 -2.37
N SER A 60 -1.07 7.00 -3.17
CA SER A 60 0.34 7.13 -2.75
C SER A 60 0.59 8.14 -1.62
N GLY A 61 1.23 7.71 -0.54
CA GLY A 61 1.44 8.52 0.68
C GLY A 61 0.38 8.27 1.76
N GLY A 62 -0.70 7.57 1.43
CA GLY A 62 -1.72 7.15 2.38
C GLY A 62 -1.22 6.11 3.41
N PRO A 63 -1.85 6.00 4.58
CA PRO A 63 -1.42 5.11 5.64
C PRO A 63 -1.92 3.67 5.45
N LEU A 64 -1.06 2.70 5.76
CA LEU A 64 -1.45 1.31 6.06
C LEU A 64 -1.38 1.10 7.57
N LEU A 65 -2.54 0.90 8.19
CA LEU A 65 -2.68 0.71 9.63
C LEU A 65 -2.90 -0.77 9.96
N CYS A 66 -2.15 -1.29 10.93
CA CYS A 66 -2.43 -2.59 11.54
C CYS A 66 -2.52 -2.42 13.04
N ASN A 67 -3.65 -2.84 13.64
CA ASN A 67 -3.90 -2.73 15.08
C ASN A 67 -3.66 -1.31 15.62
N GLY A 68 -4.12 -0.30 14.88
CA GLY A 68 -3.98 1.12 15.24
C GLY A 68 -2.57 1.70 15.08
N LYS A 69 -1.61 0.95 14.53
CA LYS A 69 -0.23 1.40 14.31
C LYS A 69 0.07 1.55 12.82
N LEU A 70 0.77 2.62 12.45
CA LEU A 70 1.27 2.82 11.10
C LEU A 70 2.37 1.80 10.78
N GLN A 71 2.05 0.86 9.88
CA GLN A 71 3.00 -0.16 9.41
C GLN A 71 3.61 0.22 8.07
N GLY A 72 2.82 0.85 7.20
CA GLY A 72 3.26 1.18 5.86
C GLY A 72 2.70 2.47 5.31
N ILE A 73 3.31 2.92 4.23
CA ILE A 73 2.86 4.07 3.43
C ILE A 73 2.66 3.58 2.01
N VAL A 74 1.49 3.83 1.41
CA VAL A 74 1.18 3.42 0.04
C VAL A 74 2.26 3.97 -0.89
N SER A 75 2.87 3.08 -1.70
CA SER A 75 3.99 3.45 -2.56
C SER A 75 3.65 3.22 -4.03
N TRP A 76 3.51 1.96 -4.43
CA TRP A 76 3.29 1.58 -5.84
C TRP A 76 2.56 0.26 -5.96
N GLY A 77 2.14 -0.07 -7.17
CA GLY A 77 1.49 -1.33 -7.52
C GLY A 77 1.53 -1.54 -9.02
N THR A 78 0.77 -2.52 -9.52
CA THR A 78 0.58 -2.67 -10.97
C THR A 78 -0.23 -1.50 -11.55
N GLN A 79 -0.15 -1.31 -12.86
CA GLN A 79 -0.88 -0.24 -13.57
C GLN A 79 -2.39 -0.31 -13.36
N THR A 80 -2.93 -1.53 -13.30
CA THR A 80 -4.31 -1.79 -12.89
C THR A 80 -4.33 -2.23 -11.44
N CYS A 81 -5.16 -1.57 -10.64
CA CYS A 81 -5.31 -1.82 -9.21
C CYS A 81 -6.25 -3.01 -8.97
N ALA A 82 -6.17 -3.61 -7.77
CA ALA A 82 -7.10 -4.64 -7.30
C ALA A 82 -7.14 -5.91 -8.17
N LEU A 83 -6.05 -6.20 -8.88
CA LEU A 83 -5.88 -7.43 -9.65
C LEU A 83 -5.62 -8.62 -8.72
N PRO A 84 -6.17 -9.82 -9.01
CA PRO A 84 -5.85 -11.03 -8.27
C PRO A 84 -4.34 -11.31 -8.29
N ASN A 85 -3.81 -11.75 -7.15
CA ASN A 85 -2.38 -12.06 -6.94
C ASN A 85 -1.41 -10.90 -7.25
N LYS A 86 -1.88 -9.65 -7.25
CA LYS A 86 -1.06 -8.44 -7.45
C LYS A 86 -1.31 -7.45 -6.31
N PRO A 87 -0.78 -7.73 -5.10
CA PRO A 87 -0.96 -6.83 -3.95
C PRO A 87 -0.23 -5.51 -4.14
N GLY A 88 -0.78 -4.44 -3.56
CA GLY A 88 -0.09 -3.17 -3.44
C GLY A 88 1.22 -3.27 -2.65
N VAL A 89 2.17 -2.42 -2.98
CA VAL A 89 3.47 -2.32 -2.33
C VAL A 89 3.57 -1.00 -1.55
N TYR A 90 4.02 -1.13 -0.32
CA TYR A 90 4.07 -0.09 0.69
C TYR A 90 5.51 0.09 1.18
N VAL A 91 5.88 1.30 1.57
CA VAL A 91 7.13 1.53 2.33
C VAL A 91 6.98 0.91 3.70
N SER A 92 8.02 0.21 4.19
CA SER A 92 8.05 -0.38 5.53
C SER A 92 8.44 0.66 6.57
N VAL A 93 7.46 1.28 7.26
CA VAL A 93 7.72 2.40 8.18
C VAL A 93 8.65 2.02 9.32
N CYS A 94 8.61 0.76 9.78
CA CYS A 94 9.48 0.28 10.84
C CYS A 94 10.98 0.38 10.49
N LYS A 95 11.34 0.41 9.20
CA LYS A 95 12.73 0.60 8.73
C LYS A 95 13.23 2.04 8.84
N TYR A 96 12.33 3.01 8.99
CA TYR A 96 12.63 4.44 8.92
C TYR A 96 12.40 5.17 10.24
N ILE A 97 12.06 4.47 11.33
CA ILE A 97 11.73 5.08 12.63
C ILE A 97 12.87 5.96 13.16
N ASP A 98 14.12 5.51 13.05
CA ASP A 98 15.26 6.27 13.56
C ASP A 98 15.47 7.55 12.77
N TRP A 99 15.41 7.48 11.44
CA TRP A 99 15.48 8.66 10.56
C TRP A 99 14.33 9.64 10.81
N ILE A 100 13.10 9.15 10.99
CA ILE A 100 11.94 9.99 11.31
C ILE A 100 12.18 10.74 12.62
N ARG A 101 12.61 10.01 13.68
CA ARG A 101 12.85 10.61 15.00
C ARG A 101 13.98 11.64 14.96
N GLU A 102 15.07 11.32 14.28
CA GLU A 102 16.20 12.24 14.11
C GLU A 102 15.78 13.51 13.38
N THR A 103 15.05 13.37 12.28
CA THR A 103 14.56 14.52 11.49
C THR A 103 13.62 15.41 12.29
N MET A 104 12.71 14.81 13.07
CA MET A 104 11.78 15.56 13.93
C MET A 104 12.47 16.29 15.09
N ASN A 105 13.61 15.81 15.56
CA ASN A 105 14.36 16.45 16.66
C ASN A 105 15.27 17.59 16.15
N ASN A 106 15.64 17.55 14.87
CA ASN A 106 16.59 18.47 14.27
C ASN A 106 15.93 19.62 13.47
N ASN A 107 14.60 19.71 13.46
CA ASN A 107 13.81 20.77 12.83
C ASN A 107 12.76 21.31 13.82
#